data_AF-A0A0K8MIR8-F1
#
_entry.id   AF-A0A0K8MIR8-F1
#
_cell.length_a   1.000
_cell.length_b   1.000
_cell.length_c   1.000
_cell.angle_alpha   90.00
_cell.angle_beta   90.00
_cell.angle_gamma   90.00
#
_symmetry.space_group_name_H-M   'P 1'
#
loop_
_entity.id
_entity.type
_entity.pdbx_description
1 polymer ?
#
loop_
_entity_poly.entity_id
_entity_poly.type
_entity_poly.pdbx_seq_one_letter_code
_entity_poly.pdbx_strand_id
1 'polypeptide(L)'
;MPVFGTCAGLVLLSKTDVLAGLEGDVERNGFGRQRDSFEAGIAVAGLDQNFPGIFIRAPYLKSVGDDVEVLAKIDDDRIIAAKRGNVLVTAFHPELSDDTRMHQMFLDMVKA
;
A
#
# COMPACT_ATOMS: atom_id res chain seq x y z
N MET A 1 0.15 -18.26 3.12
CA MET A 1 0.84 -17.44 4.16
C MET A 1 0.77 -15.98 3.74
N PRO A 2 0.10 -15.11 4.50
CA PRO A 2 0.01 -13.70 4.14
C PRO A 2 1.33 -12.96 4.21
N VAL A 3 1.49 -11.96 3.35
CA VAL A 3 2.67 -11.07 3.29
C VAL A 3 2.21 -9.62 3.20
N PHE A 4 2.80 -8.75 4.01
CA PHE A 4 2.55 -7.30 3.99
C PHE A 4 3.82 -6.55 3.58
N GLY A 5 3.79 -5.91 2.40
CA GLY A 5 4.88 -5.07 1.92
C GLY A 5 4.58 -3.58 2.10
N THR A 6 5.34 -2.90 2.96
CA THR A 6 5.26 -1.44 3.14
C THR A 6 6.39 -0.73 2.37
N CYS A 7 6.08 0.39 1.73
CA CYS A 7 7.02 1.21 0.95
C CYS A 7 7.87 0.40 -0.05
N ALA A 8 9.14 0.11 0.26
CA ALA A 8 9.99 -0.74 -0.59
C ALA A 8 9.42 -2.16 -0.77
N GLY A 9 8.67 -2.66 0.20
CA GLY A 9 7.92 -3.91 0.12
C GLY A 9 6.85 -3.88 -0.97
N LEU A 10 6.19 -2.75 -1.23
CA LEU A 10 5.27 -2.59 -2.36
C LEU A 10 6.01 -2.80 -3.67
N VAL A 11 7.18 -2.19 -3.83
CA VAL A 11 8.00 -2.33 -5.05
C VAL A 11 8.42 -3.78 -5.27
N LEU A 12 8.76 -4.50 -4.19
CA LEU A 12 9.14 -5.89 -4.24
C LEU A 12 7.97 -6.81 -4.61
N LEU A 13 6.79 -6.57 -4.00
CA LEU A 13 5.61 -7.42 -4.13
C LEU A 13 4.70 -7.04 -5.30
N SER A 14 5.02 -6.00 -6.07
CA SER A 14 4.34 -5.69 -7.35
C SER A 14 4.85 -6.52 -8.53
N LYS A 15 5.48 -7.67 -8.22
CA LYS A 15 5.92 -8.66 -9.18
C LYS A 15 5.35 -10.02 -8.77
N THR A 16 4.63 -10.66 -9.68
CA THR A 16 3.88 -11.89 -9.40
C THR A 16 4.78 -13.10 -9.09
N ASP A 17 6.02 -13.09 -9.56
CA ASP A 17 7.02 -14.14 -9.33
C ASP A 17 7.65 -14.08 -7.93
N VAL A 18 7.48 -12.99 -7.19
CA VAL A 18 8.01 -12.80 -5.84
C VAL A 18 6.89 -13.03 -4.81
N LEU A 19 7.00 -14.10 -4.02
CA LEU A 19 6.08 -14.41 -2.91
C LEU A 19 4.59 -14.39 -3.29
N ALA A 20 4.26 -14.78 -4.54
CA ALA A 20 2.92 -14.67 -5.10
C ALA A 20 2.35 -13.25 -5.03
N GLY A 21 3.21 -12.25 -5.32
CA GLY A 21 2.89 -10.84 -5.38
C GLY A 21 1.73 -10.48 -6.30
N LEU A 22 1.44 -9.19 -6.38
CA LEU A 22 0.43 -8.63 -7.27
C LEU A 22 1.05 -8.10 -8.55
N GLU A 23 0.29 -8.13 -9.64
CA GLU A 23 0.68 -7.45 -10.88
C GLU A 23 0.38 -5.96 -10.75
N GLY A 24 1.39 -5.12 -10.93
CA GLY A 24 1.20 -3.67 -10.87
C GLY A 24 2.35 -2.86 -11.47
N ASP A 25 2.01 -1.77 -12.14
CA ASP A 25 2.98 -0.83 -12.72
C ASP A 25 3.45 0.16 -11.65
N VAL A 26 4.70 0.02 -11.20
CA VAL A 26 5.25 0.77 -10.08
C VAL A 26 6.10 1.94 -10.55
N GLU A 27 5.79 3.14 -10.05
CA GLU A 27 6.69 4.29 -10.08
C GLU A 27 7.47 4.39 -8.75
N ARG A 28 8.81 4.38 -8.82
CA ARG A 28 9.66 4.57 -7.63
C ARG A 28 9.88 6.06 -7.36
N ASN A 29 9.84 6.47 -6.09
CA ASN A 29 10.04 7.88 -5.68
C ASN A 29 9.16 8.87 -6.45
N GLY A 30 7.93 8.46 -6.78
CA GLY A 30 7.14 9.13 -7.81
C GLY A 30 6.43 10.42 -7.35
N PHE A 31 6.58 10.82 -6.08
CA PHE A 31 5.95 12.04 -5.55
C PHE A 31 6.80 13.31 -5.78
N GLY A 32 8.05 13.15 -6.22
CA GLY A 32 8.96 14.25 -6.60
C GLY A 32 9.71 14.88 -5.41
N ARG A 33 10.86 15.50 -5.69
CA ARG A 33 11.85 15.96 -4.70
C ARG A 33 11.31 16.80 -3.54
N GLN A 34 10.35 17.69 -3.80
CA GLN A 34 9.78 18.56 -2.77
C GLN A 34 8.79 17.83 -1.85
N ARG A 35 8.21 16.72 -2.33
CA ARG A 35 7.27 15.85 -1.61
C ARG A 35 7.90 14.48 -1.35
N ASP A 36 9.23 14.43 -1.24
CA ASP A 36 9.96 13.22 -0.90
C ASP A 36 9.59 12.74 0.52
N SER A 37 8.99 13.57 1.37
CA SER A 37 8.35 13.11 2.60
C SER A 37 7.15 13.98 2.95
N PHE A 38 6.01 13.36 3.25
CA PHE A 38 4.79 14.07 3.66
C PHE A 38 3.83 13.13 4.40
N GLU A 39 2.85 13.73 5.06
CA GLU A 39 1.75 13.03 5.72
C GLU A 39 0.43 13.39 5.05
N ALA A 40 -0.49 12.43 4.95
CA ALA A 40 -1.82 12.65 4.42
C ALA A 40 -2.85 11.74 5.11
N GLY A 41 -4.06 12.24 5.31
CA GLY A 41 -5.19 11.42 5.74
C GLY A 41 -5.71 10.59 4.57
N ILE A 42 -5.63 9.27 4.68
CA ILE A 42 -5.93 8.33 3.59
C ILE A 42 -7.26 7.63 3.83
N ALA A 43 -8.18 7.73 2.88
CA ALA A 43 -9.37 6.88 2.86
C ALA A 43 -8.97 5.47 2.40
N VAL A 44 -9.07 4.50 3.30
CA VAL A 44 -8.74 3.09 3.02
C VAL A 44 -10.01 2.26 3.05
N ALA A 45 -10.27 1.50 1.99
CA ALA A 45 -11.38 0.57 1.93
C ALA A 45 -11.33 -0.41 3.12
N GLY A 46 -12.45 -0.54 3.83
CA GLY A 46 -12.56 -1.35 5.04
C GLY A 46 -12.18 -0.64 6.35
N LEU A 47 -11.76 0.62 6.31
CA LEU A 47 -11.58 1.46 7.52
C LEU A 47 -12.63 2.58 7.58
N ASP A 48 -13.21 2.80 8.76
CA ASP A 48 -14.29 3.78 8.96
C ASP A 48 -13.84 5.25 8.97
N GLN A 49 -12.55 5.50 9.24
CA GLN A 49 -11.97 6.84 9.32
C GLN A 49 -10.67 6.89 8.52
N ASN A 50 -10.28 8.09 8.08
CA ASN A 50 -9.01 8.28 7.40
C ASN A 50 -7.84 7.75 8.25
N PHE A 51 -6.91 7.07 7.59
CA PHE A 51 -5.68 6.56 8.18
C PHE A 51 -4.57 7.62 8.06
N PRO A 52 -3.75 7.86 9.10
CA PRO A 52 -2.60 8.77 9.02
C PRO A 52 -1.48 8.14 8.18
N GLY A 53 -1.47 8.39 6.87
CA GLY A 53 -0.46 7.86 5.96
C GLY A 53 0.83 8.68 6.01
N ILE A 54 1.94 8.05 6.40
CA ILE A 54 3.28 8.64 6.41
C ILE A 54 4.06 8.15 5.19
N PHE A 55 4.41 9.07 4.28
CA PHE A 55 5.09 8.77 3.02
C PHE A 55 6.53 9.24 3.09
N ILE A 56 7.49 8.33 2.86
CA ILE A 56 8.93 8.64 2.82
C ILE A 56 9.50 8.05 1.55
N ARG A 57 9.83 8.93 0.60
CA ARG A 57 10.27 8.62 -0.77
C ARG A 57 9.39 7.54 -1.40
N ALA A 58 8.09 7.71 -1.20
CA ALA A 58 7.14 6.64 -1.43
C ALA A 58 7.08 6.26 -2.93
N PRO A 59 6.96 4.97 -3.24
CA PRO A 59 6.52 4.54 -4.56
C PRO A 59 5.01 4.73 -4.70
N TYR A 60 4.47 4.51 -5.89
CA TYR A 60 3.03 4.30 -6.08
C TYR A 60 2.78 3.35 -7.24
N LEU A 61 1.54 2.84 -7.33
CA LEU A 61 1.07 2.03 -8.44
C LEU A 61 0.28 2.90 -9.42
N LYS A 62 0.67 2.90 -10.70
CA LYS A 62 -0.06 3.56 -11.80
C LYS A 62 -1.28 2.74 -12.21
N SER A 63 -1.12 1.43 -12.23
CA SER A 63 -2.16 0.46 -12.55
C SER A 63 -1.87 -0.85 -11.82
N VAL A 64 -2.90 -1.70 -11.73
CA VAL A 64 -2.83 -3.04 -11.15
C VAL A 64 -3.60 -4.02 -12.04
N GLY A 65 -3.29 -5.31 -11.93
CA GLY A 65 -4.03 -6.37 -12.64
C GLY A 65 -5.47 -6.52 -12.17
N ASP A 66 -6.30 -7.21 -12.97
CA ASP A 66 -7.75 -7.34 -12.74
C ASP A 66 -8.12 -8.10 -11.45
N ASP A 67 -7.21 -8.91 -10.93
CA ASP A 67 -7.41 -9.68 -9.70
C ASP A 67 -6.91 -8.96 -8.44
N VAL A 68 -6.52 -7.69 -8.56
CA VAL A 68 -6.03 -6.84 -7.49
C VAL A 68 -7.12 -5.88 -7.01
N GLU A 69 -7.41 -5.93 -5.72
CA GLU A 69 -8.28 -5.00 -5.03
C GLU A 69 -7.52 -3.72 -4.67
N VAL A 70 -7.96 -2.57 -5.18
CA VAL A 70 -7.43 -1.26 -4.80
C VAL A 70 -8.07 -0.83 -3.49
N LEU A 71 -7.25 -0.65 -2.45
CA LEU A 71 -7.72 -0.28 -1.12
C LEU A 71 -7.66 1.23 -0.89
N ALA A 72 -6.69 1.93 -1.47
CA ALA A 72 -6.56 3.37 -1.30
C ALA A 72 -5.88 4.05 -2.48
N LYS A 73 -6.32 5.28 -2.76
CA LYS A 73 -5.74 6.21 -3.74
C LYS A 73 -5.51 7.57 -3.09
N ILE A 74 -4.64 8.37 -3.68
CA ILE A 74 -4.56 9.82 -3.41
C ILE A 74 -5.32 10.60 -4.50
N ASP A 75 -5.48 11.92 -4.31
CA ASP A 75 -6.34 12.79 -5.13
C ASP A 75 -6.08 12.77 -6.65
N ASP A 76 -4.88 12.39 -7.09
CA ASP A 76 -4.50 12.29 -8.51
C ASP A 76 -4.48 10.83 -9.01
N ASP A 77 -5.34 9.99 -8.43
CA ASP A 77 -5.60 8.59 -8.80
C ASP A 77 -4.45 7.60 -8.57
N ARG A 78 -3.31 8.04 -8.06
CA ARG A 78 -2.19 7.14 -7.72
C ARG A 78 -2.61 6.16 -6.64
N ILE A 79 -2.42 4.87 -6.92
CA ILE A 79 -2.76 3.78 -6.00
C ILE A 79 -1.66 3.66 -4.94
N ILE A 80 -2.05 3.73 -3.67
CA ILE A 80 -1.16 3.76 -2.52
C ILE A 80 -1.41 2.64 -1.52
N ALA A 81 -2.48 1.86 -1.69
CA ALA A 81 -2.66 0.57 -1.02
C ALA A 81 -3.46 -0.37 -1.92
N ALA A 82 -3.04 -1.64 -1.97
CA ALA A 82 -3.68 -2.67 -2.78
C ALA A 82 -3.54 -4.04 -2.13
N LYS A 83 -4.42 -4.96 -2.50
CA LYS A 83 -4.46 -6.33 -1.98
C LYS A 83 -4.77 -7.31 -3.10
N ARG A 84 -4.12 -8.48 -3.05
CA ARG A 84 -4.40 -9.61 -3.95
C ARG A 84 -4.22 -10.90 -3.19
N GLY A 85 -5.29 -11.65 -2.99
CA GLY A 85 -5.26 -12.90 -2.21
C GLY A 85 -4.62 -12.71 -0.83
N ASN A 86 -3.44 -13.30 -0.64
CA ASN A 86 -2.66 -13.26 0.60
C ASN A 86 -1.64 -12.10 0.67
N VAL A 87 -1.58 -11.22 -0.32
CA VAL A 87 -0.63 -10.09 -0.38
C VAL A 87 -1.34 -8.77 -0.10
N LEU A 88 -0.79 -7.99 0.82
CA LEU A 88 -1.17 -6.61 1.11
C LEU A 88 0.04 -5.72 0.82
N VAL A 89 -0.18 -4.56 0.18
CA VAL A 89 0.88 -3.57 -0.01
C VAL A 89 0.41 -2.16 0.34
N THR A 90 1.33 -1.35 0.85
CA THR A 90 1.13 0.10 1.05
C THR A 90 2.34 0.89 0.55
N ALA A 91 2.09 2.05 -0.05
CA ALA A 91 3.11 3.03 -0.39
C ALA A 91 3.60 3.81 0.83
N PHE A 92 2.75 3.95 1.84
CA PHE A 92 3.04 4.60 3.12
C PHE A 92 3.52 3.59 4.17
N HIS A 93 4.03 4.15 5.27
CA HIS A 93 4.56 3.46 6.43
C HIS A 93 3.55 3.44 7.59
N PRO A 94 2.61 2.47 7.63
CA PRO A 94 1.67 2.37 8.76
C PRO A 94 2.36 2.13 10.10
N GLU A 95 3.58 1.57 10.10
CA GLU A 95 4.40 1.31 11.28
C GLU A 95 4.98 2.57 11.93
N LEU A 96 4.93 3.71 11.24
CA LEU A 96 5.40 4.99 11.77
C LEU A 96 4.29 5.81 12.43
N SER A 97 3.06 5.27 12.48
CA SER A 97 1.92 5.87 13.16
C SER A 97 1.52 5.03 14.38
N ASP A 98 0.88 5.64 15.37
CA ASP A 98 0.27 4.91 16.50
C ASP A 98 -1.04 4.19 16.09
N ASP A 99 -1.47 4.35 14.84
CA ASP A 99 -2.68 3.74 14.31
C ASP A 99 -2.42 2.32 13.80
N THR A 100 -2.98 1.34 14.50
CA THR A 100 -2.73 -0.09 14.25
C THR A 100 -3.69 -0.71 13.23
N ARG A 101 -4.65 0.05 12.67
CA ARG A 101 -5.73 -0.51 11.83
C ARG A 101 -5.23 -1.25 10.58
N MET A 102 -4.16 -0.79 9.95
CA MET A 102 -3.54 -1.51 8.83
C MET A 102 -2.88 -2.83 9.26
N HIS A 103 -2.23 -2.84 10.43
CA HIS A 103 -1.67 -4.07 11.00
C HIS A 103 -2.78 -5.05 11.39
N GLN A 104 -3.89 -4.55 11.93
CA GLN A 104 -5.06 -5.37 12.25
C GLN A 104 -5.66 -6.01 10.99
N MET A 105 -5.82 -5.25 9.91
CA MET A 105 -6.26 -5.77 8.61
C MET A 105 -5.36 -6.92 8.12
N PHE A 106 -4.04 -6.77 8.26
CA PHE A 106 -3.10 -7.84 7.91
C PHE A 106 -3.23 -9.07 8.83
N LEU A 107 -3.37 -8.88 10.14
CA LEU A 107 -3.56 -9.99 11.08
C LEU A 107 -4.86 -10.75 10.81
N ASP A 108 -5.91 -10.07 10.35
CA ASP A 108 -7.17 -10.71 10.00
C ASP A 108 -7.03 -11.55 8.72
N MET A 109 -6.18 -11.15 7.77
CA MET A 109 -5.80 -11.99 6.63
C MET A 109 -5.03 -13.25 7.06
N VAL A 110 -4.30 -13.22 8.17
CA VAL A 110 -3.55 -14.39 8.71
C VAL A 110 -4.48 -15.40 9.38
N LYS A 111 -5.61 -14.95 9.92
CA LYS A 111 -6.58 -15.81 10.61
C LYS A 111 -7.60 -16.48 9.66
N ALA A 112 -7.75 -15.96 8.45
CA ALA A 112 -8.67 -16.46 7.42
C ALA A 112 -8.10 -17.70 6.71
#